data_AF-D1QUE6-F1
#
_entry.id   AF-D1QUE6-F1
#
_cell.length_a   1.000
_cell.length_b   1.000
_cell.length_c   1.000
_cell.angle_alpha   90.00
_cell.angle_beta   90.00
_cell.angle_gamma   90.00
#
_symmetry.space_group_name_H-M   'P 1'
#
loop_
_entity.id
_entity.type
_entity.pdbx_description
1 polymer ?
#
loop_
_entity_poly.entity_id
_entity_poly.type
_entity_poly.pdbx_seq_one_letter_code
_entity_poly.pdbx_strand_id
1 'polypeptide(L)'
;MATKLKAVKCPQCGSEKHEQIDKKRYRCLNCGTEFFLDDDDININVNHHYDFQSSSIFGSDLGIGMKLGIVALLIPLAVVFIFVFFLFQTGESSVASGGKDSVSVRETFEEMIPMIHDGKACIFYMTDRDYTVGFGQDESKYVNGYYLGFRDATTGKVLVDQLFMSEEDARDESVSSISNTSISYLQQAHRWFLIIGKRYVFEIEPKSLAIKDVSKSLFKGKQAMSTGISSITFIDSDYGEGFEVHNNLAETYYYFPASNRLYSEEAFKFAKRLPPSELNGEVRDTTYWEMHKKNISEETSSAGGLLRLWKVHAKYHLGDPQDFSFYNWISQTFSYDPGNRLVSATPVTNWFIGFNGGVVYQDAQRLLITFYPSMAPDANSVFQMRDKEGNVLWTQALRRFSNVSVGACYGNKIWFLGQRSRRSGYDDIHSYSFDVNTGKWAQGAQMSQEYSIKNE
;
A
#
# COMPACT_ATOMS: atom_id res chain seq x y z
N MET A 1 -47.25 6.27 -41.23
CA MET A 1 -46.55 5.47 -40.20
C MET A 1 -45.53 6.36 -39.51
N ALA A 2 -45.43 6.23 -38.18
CA ALA A 2 -45.17 7.30 -37.22
C ALA A 2 -43.76 7.92 -37.23
N THR A 3 -43.72 9.25 -37.20
CA THR A 3 -42.52 10.08 -36.90
C THR A 3 -42.09 9.85 -35.46
N LYS A 4 -40.99 9.11 -35.23
CA LYS A 4 -40.38 8.99 -33.90
C LYS A 4 -39.60 10.27 -33.58
N LEU A 5 -40.14 11.14 -32.73
CA LEU A 5 -39.34 12.19 -32.08
C LEU A 5 -38.31 11.51 -31.16
N LYS A 6 -37.02 11.58 -31.50
CA LYS A 6 -35.94 11.28 -30.54
C LYS A 6 -35.83 12.46 -29.59
N ALA A 7 -35.86 12.20 -28.28
CA ALA A 7 -35.57 13.21 -27.27
C ALA A 7 -34.11 13.68 -27.42
N VAL A 8 -33.89 15.00 -27.44
CA VAL A 8 -32.56 15.60 -27.46
C VAL A 8 -31.98 15.47 -26.04
N LYS A 9 -30.83 14.78 -25.90
CA LYS A 9 -30.15 14.60 -24.62
C LYS A 9 -28.89 15.44 -24.57
N CYS A 10 -28.58 15.99 -23.40
CA CYS A 10 -27.32 16.65 -23.16
C CYS A 10 -26.16 15.65 -23.34
N PRO A 11 -25.17 15.94 -24.20
CA PRO A 11 -24.04 15.03 -24.43
C PRO A 11 -23.13 14.88 -23.20
N GLN A 12 -23.13 15.86 -22.28
CA GLN A 12 -22.25 15.87 -21.12
C GLN A 12 -22.78 15.08 -19.92
N CYS A 13 -24.10 15.09 -19.69
CA CYS A 13 -24.70 14.46 -18.50
C CYS A 13 -25.90 13.56 -18.80
N GLY A 14 -26.28 13.40 -20.07
CA GLY A 14 -27.41 12.57 -20.49
C GLY A 14 -28.80 13.13 -20.16
N SER A 15 -28.89 14.31 -19.53
CA SER A 15 -30.16 14.94 -19.14
C SER A 15 -31.01 15.31 -20.36
N GLU A 16 -32.31 15.03 -20.28
CA GLU A 16 -33.34 15.45 -21.25
C GLU A 16 -33.86 16.86 -20.96
N LYS A 17 -33.42 17.49 -19.85
CA LYS A 17 -33.83 18.84 -19.48
C LYS A 17 -32.91 19.87 -20.13
N HIS A 18 -33.43 20.56 -21.13
CA HIS A 18 -32.72 21.62 -21.84
C HIS A 18 -33.66 22.78 -22.20
N GLU A 19 -33.10 23.98 -22.30
CA GLU A 19 -33.74 25.13 -22.95
C GLU A 19 -33.13 25.35 -24.34
N GLN A 20 -33.96 25.75 -25.31
CA GLN A 20 -33.47 26.12 -26.63
C GLN A 20 -33.12 27.61 -26.61
N ILE A 21 -31.85 27.93 -26.88
CA ILE A 21 -31.37 29.32 -26.91
C ILE A 21 -31.47 29.91 -28.32
N ASP A 22 -31.21 29.08 -29.34
CA ASP A 22 -31.29 29.47 -30.75
C ASP A 22 -31.74 28.28 -31.61
N LYS A 23 -31.99 28.50 -32.91
CA LYS A 23 -32.52 27.49 -33.86
C LYS A 23 -31.78 26.14 -33.82
N LYS A 24 -30.48 26.12 -33.51
CA LYS A 24 -29.66 24.91 -33.40
C LYS A 24 -28.89 24.79 -32.09
N ARG A 25 -29.11 25.69 -31.11
CA ARG A 25 -28.33 25.75 -29.85
C ARG A 25 -29.22 25.49 -28.65
N TYR A 26 -28.79 24.57 -27.80
CA TYR A 26 -29.48 24.16 -26.58
C TYR A 26 -28.57 24.34 -25.37
N ARG A 27 -29.14 24.65 -24.22
CA ARG A 27 -28.44 24.65 -22.93
C ARG A 27 -29.07 23.66 -21.99
N CYS A 28 -28.24 22.81 -21.38
CA CYS A 28 -28.69 21.86 -20.39
C CYS A 28 -29.01 22.58 -19.07
N LEU A 29 -30.23 22.39 -18.57
CA LEU A 29 -30.65 22.96 -17.29
C LEU A 29 -30.04 22.25 -16.07
N ASN A 30 -29.39 21.09 -16.27
CA ASN A 30 -28.81 20.31 -15.18
C ASN A 30 -27.31 20.63 -14.95
N CYS A 31 -26.54 20.84 -16.02
CA CYS A 31 -25.09 21.06 -15.93
C CYS A 31 -24.60 22.34 -16.62
N GLY A 32 -25.50 23.14 -17.19
CA GLY A 32 -25.18 24.40 -17.86
C GLY A 32 -24.51 24.28 -19.23
N THR A 33 -24.21 23.06 -19.70
CA THR A 33 -23.54 22.85 -21.00
C THR A 33 -24.39 23.33 -22.17
N GLU A 34 -23.82 24.17 -23.02
CA GLU A 34 -24.40 24.54 -24.32
C GLU A 34 -23.92 23.59 -25.41
N PHE A 35 -24.83 23.09 -26.24
CA PHE A 35 -24.54 22.15 -27.32
C PHE A 35 -25.37 22.47 -28.57
N PHE A 36 -24.85 22.10 -29.74
CA PHE A 36 -25.49 22.37 -31.03
C PHE A 36 -25.92 21.08 -31.72
N LEU A 37 -27.05 21.12 -32.45
CA LEU A 37 -27.44 20.06 -33.37
C LEU A 37 -26.98 20.45 -34.78
N ASP A 38 -25.85 19.89 -35.22
CA ASP A 38 -25.46 19.97 -36.62
C ASP A 38 -26.17 18.86 -37.41
N ASP A 39 -26.77 19.22 -38.56
CA ASP A 39 -27.60 18.28 -39.33
C ASP A 39 -26.76 17.47 -40.34
N ASP A 40 -25.49 17.82 -40.52
CA ASP A 40 -24.55 17.11 -41.39
C ASP A 40 -23.26 16.84 -40.60
N ASP A 41 -22.94 15.56 -40.39
CA ASP A 41 -21.78 14.99 -39.67
C ASP A 41 -21.79 14.92 -38.12
N ILE A 42 -21.43 13.72 -37.62
CA ILE A 42 -21.37 13.29 -36.22
C ILE A 42 -20.16 13.93 -35.52
N ASN A 43 -20.15 15.25 -35.37
CA ASN A 43 -19.21 15.96 -34.51
C ASN A 43 -19.94 17.08 -33.77
N ILE A 44 -20.36 16.80 -32.54
CA ILE A 44 -20.97 17.80 -31.67
C ILE A 44 -19.85 18.64 -31.06
N ASN A 45 -19.69 19.89 -31.53
CA ASN A 45 -18.80 20.86 -30.92
C ASN A 45 -19.43 21.36 -29.60
N VAL A 46 -18.82 20.97 -28.47
CA VAL A 46 -19.18 21.41 -27.12
C VAL A 46 -18.34 22.63 -26.76
N ASN A 47 -18.97 23.77 -26.49
CA ASN A 47 -18.28 24.96 -26.04
C ASN A 47 -18.43 25.08 -24.52
N HIS A 48 -17.32 24.95 -23.79
CA HIS A 48 -17.30 25.01 -22.34
C HIS A 48 -17.23 26.47 -21.87
N HIS A 49 -18.34 26.99 -21.34
CA HIS A 49 -18.30 28.21 -20.54
C HIS A 49 -18.27 27.83 -19.07
N TYR A 50 -17.12 28.03 -18.42
CA TYR A 50 -16.98 27.91 -16.98
C TYR A 50 -17.22 29.29 -16.37
N ASP A 51 -18.43 29.54 -15.87
CA ASP A 51 -18.66 30.64 -14.93
C ASP A 51 -18.08 30.22 -13.58
N PHE A 52 -16.78 30.43 -13.40
CA PHE A 52 -16.21 30.48 -12.07
C PHE A 52 -16.75 31.73 -11.39
N GLN A 53 -17.63 31.56 -10.40
CA GLN A 53 -17.81 32.57 -9.36
C GLN A 53 -16.45 32.80 -8.71
N SER A 54 -15.75 33.84 -9.17
CA SER A 54 -14.50 34.29 -8.57
C SER A 54 -14.81 34.82 -7.18
N SER A 55 -14.58 34.01 -6.15
CA SER A 55 -14.36 34.53 -4.80
C SER A 55 -12.95 35.11 -4.76
N SER A 56 -12.82 36.39 -5.13
CA SER A 56 -11.56 37.10 -4.96
C SER A 56 -11.32 37.33 -3.47
N ILE A 57 -10.33 36.65 -2.90
CA ILE A 57 -9.84 36.85 -1.52
C ILE A 57 -9.08 38.19 -1.34
N PHE A 58 -9.06 39.05 -2.36
CA PHE A 58 -8.50 40.40 -2.26
C PHE A 58 -9.51 41.42 -2.77
N GLY A 59 -10.07 42.19 -1.83
CA GLY A 59 -10.94 43.33 -2.13
C GLY A 59 -10.22 44.33 -3.04
N SER A 60 -10.90 44.70 -4.11
CA SER A 60 -10.47 45.73 -5.05
C SER A 60 -10.62 47.11 -4.41
N ASP A 61 -9.64 47.52 -3.62
CA ASP A 61 -9.40 48.95 -3.38
C ASP A 61 -7.90 49.19 -3.14
N LEU A 62 -7.14 49.20 -4.24
CA LEU A 62 -5.74 49.59 -4.23
C LEU A 62 -5.48 50.47 -5.46
N GLY A 63 -5.27 51.77 -5.22
CA GLY A 63 -5.01 52.76 -6.25
C GLY A 63 -3.80 52.40 -7.13
N ILE A 64 -3.85 52.83 -8.39
CA ILE A 64 -2.88 52.48 -9.45
C ILE A 64 -1.41 52.75 -9.04
N GLY A 65 -1.16 53.74 -8.17
CA GLY A 65 0.18 54.01 -7.63
C GLY A 65 0.75 52.92 -6.71
N MET A 66 -0.09 52.18 -6.00
CA MET A 66 0.34 51.13 -5.05
C MET A 66 0.58 49.78 -5.73
N LYS A 67 -0.06 49.54 -6.90
CA LYS A 67 0.21 48.39 -7.76
C LYS A 67 1.60 48.44 -8.41
N LEU A 68 2.07 49.63 -8.80
CA LEU A 68 3.41 49.82 -9.35
C LEU A 68 4.51 49.64 -8.28
N GLY A 69 4.24 50.03 -7.02
CA GLY A 69 5.16 49.81 -5.90
C GLY A 69 5.36 48.34 -5.52
N ILE A 70 4.29 47.52 -5.57
CA ILE A 70 4.36 46.08 -5.26
C ILE A 70 5.10 45.31 -6.36
N VAL A 71 4.86 45.65 -7.63
CA VAL A 71 5.58 45.02 -8.76
C VAL A 71 7.08 45.38 -8.73
N ALA A 72 7.43 46.62 -8.39
CA ALA A 72 8.84 47.04 -8.26
C ALA A 72 9.59 46.35 -7.11
N LEU A 73 8.88 45.88 -6.07
CA LEU A 73 9.48 45.20 -4.91
C LEU A 73 9.59 43.68 -5.11
N LEU A 74 8.69 43.07 -5.88
CA LEU A 74 8.68 41.61 -6.13
C LEU A 74 9.71 41.16 -7.17
N ILE A 75 10.05 41.99 -8.16
CA ILE A 75 11.03 41.65 -9.19
C ILE A 75 12.43 41.37 -8.61
N PRO A 76 13.03 42.23 -7.77
CA PRO A 76 14.34 41.93 -7.18
C PRO A 76 14.30 40.72 -6.24
N LEU A 77 13.17 40.49 -5.55
CA LEU A 77 13.00 39.33 -4.66
C LEU A 77 12.90 38.02 -5.45
N ALA A 78 12.25 38.02 -6.60
CA ALA A 78 12.21 36.89 -7.53
C ALA A 78 13.61 36.59 -8.12
N VAL A 79 14.38 37.64 -8.46
CA VAL A 79 15.76 37.47 -8.96
C VAL A 79 16.69 36.89 -7.88
N VAL A 80 16.56 37.34 -6.62
CA VAL A 80 17.30 36.75 -5.49
C VAL A 80 16.87 35.30 -5.26
N PHE A 81 15.58 34.99 -5.34
CA PHE A 81 15.08 33.62 -5.19
C PHE A 81 15.61 32.69 -6.29
N ILE A 82 15.69 33.17 -7.53
CA ILE A 82 16.30 32.45 -8.66
C ILE A 82 17.80 32.26 -8.44
N PHE A 83 18.52 33.28 -7.96
CA PHE A 83 19.96 33.15 -7.67
C PHE A 83 20.25 32.18 -6.52
N VAL A 84 19.43 32.20 -5.47
CA VAL A 84 19.51 31.26 -4.34
C VAL A 84 19.16 29.84 -4.80
N PHE A 85 18.17 29.69 -5.67
CA PHE A 85 17.82 28.40 -6.29
C PHE A 85 18.97 27.81 -7.11
N PHE A 86 19.69 28.64 -7.89
CA PHE A 86 20.89 28.18 -8.62
C PHE A 86 22.10 27.92 -7.71
N LEU A 87 22.26 28.66 -6.60
CA LEU A 87 23.31 28.39 -5.61
C LEU A 87 23.10 27.06 -4.88
N PHE A 88 21.84 26.65 -4.62
CA PHE A 88 21.52 25.34 -4.06
C PHE A 88 21.52 24.18 -5.08
N GLN A 89 21.66 24.46 -6.38
CA GLN A 89 21.82 23.42 -7.41
C GLN A 89 23.29 23.00 -7.66
N THR A 90 24.26 23.58 -6.95
CA THR A 90 25.67 23.14 -6.99
C THR A 90 26.04 22.31 -5.77
N GLY A 91 25.25 21.27 -5.51
CA GLY A 91 25.72 20.08 -4.82
C GLY A 91 26.03 19.03 -5.88
N GLU A 92 27.29 18.95 -6.33
CA GLU A 92 27.75 17.82 -7.14
C GLU A 92 27.61 16.54 -6.32
N SER A 93 26.48 15.85 -6.50
CA SER A 93 26.43 14.42 -6.24
C SER A 93 27.39 13.78 -7.23
N SER A 94 28.46 13.18 -6.71
CA SER A 94 29.42 12.42 -7.51
C SER A 94 28.69 11.29 -8.22
N VAL A 95 28.26 11.54 -9.46
CA VAL A 95 27.81 10.50 -10.37
C VAL A 95 29.02 9.61 -10.59
N ALA A 96 28.95 8.38 -10.07
CA ALA A 96 29.93 7.36 -10.40
C ALA A 96 30.00 7.28 -11.93
N SER A 97 31.14 7.65 -12.50
CA SER A 97 31.37 7.60 -13.93
C SER A 97 31.28 6.14 -14.37
N GLY A 98 30.10 5.71 -14.80
CA GLY A 98 29.91 4.46 -15.50
C GLY A 98 30.83 4.46 -16.71
N GLY A 99 31.61 3.38 -16.86
CA GLY A 99 32.37 3.18 -18.09
C GLY A 99 31.42 3.19 -19.28
N LYS A 100 31.93 3.48 -20.48
CA LYS A 100 31.15 3.47 -21.74
C LYS A 100 30.39 2.15 -21.98
N ASP A 101 30.72 1.09 -21.25
CA ASP A 101 30.18 -0.26 -21.40
C ASP A 101 29.28 -0.71 -20.21
N SER A 102 28.70 0.22 -19.45
CA SER A 102 27.80 -0.12 -18.34
C SER A 102 26.50 0.67 -18.35
N VAL A 103 25.39 0.01 -18.01
CA VAL A 103 24.08 0.63 -17.75
C VAL A 103 23.94 0.84 -16.26
N SER A 104 23.66 2.08 -15.85
CA SER A 104 23.29 2.38 -14.47
C SER A 104 21.82 2.02 -14.25
N VAL A 105 21.53 1.38 -13.13
CA VAL A 105 20.18 1.00 -12.72
C VAL A 105 19.86 1.69 -11.41
N ARG A 106 18.68 2.30 -11.35
CA ARG A 106 18.08 2.79 -10.11
C ARG A 106 16.77 2.03 -9.85
N GLU A 107 16.59 1.58 -8.62
CA GLU A 107 15.41 0.87 -8.14
C GLU A 107 14.78 1.63 -6.96
N THR A 108 13.49 1.94 -7.09
CA THR A 108 12.64 2.40 -6.00
C THR A 108 11.70 1.27 -5.62
N PHE A 109 12.00 0.59 -4.51
CA PHE A 109 11.17 -0.52 -4.02
C PHE A 109 9.86 0.01 -3.45
N GLU A 110 8.75 -0.38 -4.07
CA GLU A 110 7.38 -0.09 -3.61
C GLU A 110 6.96 -1.10 -2.53
N GLU A 111 7.31 -2.37 -2.70
CA GLU A 111 7.02 -3.43 -1.74
C GLU A 111 8.16 -4.43 -1.65
N MET A 112 8.42 -4.93 -0.44
CA MET A 112 9.33 -6.04 -0.21
C MET A 112 8.88 -6.90 0.95
N ILE A 113 8.74 -8.20 0.70
CA ILE A 113 8.28 -9.16 1.71
C ILE A 113 9.19 -10.40 1.74
N PRO A 114 9.71 -10.78 2.93
CA PRO A 114 10.35 -12.08 3.12
C PRO A 114 9.37 -13.23 2.92
N MET A 115 9.74 -14.19 2.09
CA MET A 115 8.95 -15.37 1.76
C MET A 115 9.84 -16.63 1.76
N ILE A 116 9.21 -17.81 1.59
CA ILE A 116 9.91 -19.09 1.57
C ILE A 116 9.70 -19.78 0.22
N HIS A 117 10.79 -20.05 -0.49
CA HIS A 117 10.84 -20.81 -1.74
C HIS A 117 11.68 -22.07 -1.55
N ASP A 118 11.09 -23.26 -1.75
CA ASP A 118 11.78 -24.57 -1.65
C ASP A 118 12.66 -24.72 -0.41
N GLY A 119 12.14 -24.23 0.71
CA GLY A 119 12.87 -24.27 1.97
C GLY A 119 14.11 -23.39 2.02
N LYS A 120 14.10 -22.28 1.28
CA LYS A 120 15.08 -21.20 1.36
C LYS A 120 14.33 -19.88 1.49
N ALA A 121 14.90 -18.95 2.22
CA ALA A 121 14.34 -17.61 2.31
C ALA A 121 14.57 -16.87 1.00
N CYS A 122 13.51 -16.28 0.46
CA CYS A 122 13.54 -15.35 -0.65
C CYS A 122 12.85 -14.04 -0.25
N ILE A 123 12.99 -13.02 -1.08
CA ILE A 123 12.34 -11.73 -0.92
C ILE A 123 11.55 -11.51 -2.20
N PHE A 124 10.23 -11.42 -2.07
CA PHE A 124 9.40 -10.86 -3.13
C PHE A 124 9.62 -9.35 -3.15
N TYR A 125 9.70 -8.76 -4.35
CA TYR A 125 9.80 -7.32 -4.52
C TYR A 125 8.90 -6.81 -5.64
N MET A 126 8.44 -5.58 -5.46
CA MET A 126 7.94 -4.72 -6.52
C MET A 126 8.76 -3.43 -6.53
N THR A 127 9.21 -3.01 -7.71
CA THR A 127 10.06 -1.82 -7.85
C THR A 127 9.68 -1.04 -9.09
N ASP A 128 9.77 0.28 -8.99
CA ASP A 128 10.01 1.14 -10.15
C ASP A 128 11.50 1.08 -10.50
N ARG A 129 11.83 0.92 -11.78
CA ARG A 129 13.19 0.71 -12.25
C ARG A 129 13.51 1.60 -13.45
N ASP A 130 14.53 2.42 -13.26
CA ASP A 130 15.11 3.28 -14.29
C ASP A 130 16.46 2.73 -14.75
N TYR A 131 16.64 2.66 -16.06
CA TYR A 131 17.90 2.37 -16.70
C TYR A 131 18.46 3.64 -17.34
N THR A 132 19.69 4.00 -16.98
CA THR A 132 20.41 5.12 -17.58
C THR A 132 21.64 4.59 -18.31
N VAL A 133 21.69 4.79 -19.62
CA VAL A 133 22.88 4.50 -20.44
C VAL A 133 23.85 5.68 -20.41
N GLY A 134 25.15 5.39 -20.54
CA GLY A 134 26.19 6.40 -20.57
C GLY A 134 26.04 7.38 -21.74
N PHE A 135 26.61 8.57 -21.60
CA PHE A 135 26.58 9.63 -22.62
C PHE A 135 27.03 9.12 -24.00
N GLY A 136 26.16 9.23 -25.01
CA GLY A 136 26.45 8.83 -26.40
C GLY A 136 25.98 7.42 -26.81
N GLN A 137 25.12 6.77 -26.01
CA GLN A 137 24.35 5.59 -26.44
C GLN A 137 22.89 5.98 -26.64
N ASP A 138 22.34 5.70 -27.82
CA ASP A 138 21.02 6.20 -28.21
C ASP A 138 19.86 5.36 -27.63
N GLU A 139 20.05 4.07 -27.35
CA GLU A 139 18.97 3.22 -26.81
C GLU A 139 19.48 2.11 -25.87
N SER A 140 18.84 2.00 -24.71
CA SER A 140 19.00 0.88 -23.79
C SER A 140 18.15 -0.30 -24.26
N LYS A 141 18.70 -1.52 -24.30
CA LYS A 141 17.89 -2.76 -24.48
C LYS A 141 16.95 -3.04 -23.30
N TYR A 142 17.13 -2.32 -22.20
CA TYR A 142 16.35 -2.44 -20.97
C TYR A 142 15.21 -1.41 -20.97
N VAL A 143 14.04 -1.84 -20.49
CA VAL A 143 12.79 -1.06 -20.49
C VAL A 143 12.58 -0.44 -19.11
N ASN A 144 12.48 0.88 -19.03
CA ASN A 144 12.07 1.54 -17.78
C ASN A 144 10.64 1.15 -17.41
N GLY A 145 10.38 1.01 -16.10
CA GLY A 145 9.04 0.77 -15.59
C GLY A 145 9.03 -0.13 -14.37
N TYR A 146 7.90 -0.80 -14.17
CA TYR A 146 7.58 -1.49 -12.94
C TYR A 146 7.85 -2.99 -13.07
N TYR A 147 8.64 -3.51 -12.14
CA TYR A 147 9.08 -4.91 -12.12
C TYR A 147 8.60 -5.62 -10.87
N LEU A 148 8.22 -6.88 -11.05
CA LEU A 148 7.86 -7.81 -9.98
C LEU A 148 8.83 -8.98 -10.00
N GLY A 149 9.27 -9.44 -8.84
CA GLY A 149 10.22 -10.55 -8.82
C GLY A 149 10.53 -11.12 -7.45
N PHE A 150 11.50 -12.01 -7.46
CA PHE A 150 12.04 -12.66 -6.28
C PHE A 150 13.57 -12.59 -6.28
N ARG A 151 14.16 -12.31 -5.12
CA ARG A 151 15.60 -12.42 -4.87
C ARG A 151 15.85 -13.46 -3.77
N ASP A 152 16.97 -14.17 -3.86
CA ASP A 152 17.45 -15.02 -2.77
C ASP A 152 17.80 -14.13 -1.56
N ALA A 153 17.24 -14.42 -0.39
CA ALA A 153 17.41 -13.55 0.77
C ALA A 153 18.85 -13.59 1.31
N THR A 154 19.64 -14.62 1.03
CA THR A 154 21.01 -14.72 1.56
C THR A 154 22.01 -14.02 0.65
N THR A 155 21.86 -14.18 -0.65
CA THR A 155 22.84 -13.76 -1.67
C THR A 155 22.41 -12.56 -2.49
N GLY A 156 21.12 -12.23 -2.53
CA GLY A 156 20.56 -11.14 -3.34
C GLY A 156 20.40 -11.49 -4.80
N LYS A 157 20.77 -12.72 -5.20
CA LYS A 157 20.63 -13.20 -6.57
C LYS A 157 19.16 -13.16 -6.99
N VAL A 158 18.89 -12.55 -8.14
CA VAL A 158 17.57 -12.56 -8.78
C VAL A 158 17.20 -14.01 -9.14
N LEU A 159 16.03 -14.43 -8.68
CA LEU A 159 15.45 -15.75 -8.95
C LEU A 159 14.44 -15.66 -10.09
N VAL A 160 13.60 -14.61 -10.07
CA VAL A 160 12.61 -14.26 -11.09
C VAL A 160 12.54 -12.74 -11.15
N ASP A 161 12.40 -12.19 -12.35
CA ASP A 161 12.21 -10.76 -12.60
C ASP A 161 11.31 -10.61 -13.82
N GLN A 162 10.19 -9.91 -13.68
CA GLN A 162 9.15 -9.76 -14.70
C GLN A 162 8.77 -8.29 -14.82
N LEU A 163 8.82 -7.76 -16.04
CA LEU A 163 8.23 -6.45 -16.34
C LEU A 163 6.71 -6.58 -16.20
N PHE A 164 6.13 -5.84 -15.27
CA PHE A 164 4.69 -5.72 -15.13
C PHE A 164 4.14 -4.70 -16.14
N MET A 165 4.74 -3.50 -16.18
CA MET A 165 4.27 -2.39 -17.01
C MET A 165 5.44 -1.46 -17.32
N SER A 166 5.57 -1.03 -18.58
CA SER A 166 6.57 -0.04 -18.94
C SER A 166 6.16 1.36 -18.44
N GLU A 167 7.12 2.26 -18.29
CA GLU A 167 6.85 3.66 -17.93
C GLU A 167 5.98 4.37 -18.98
N GLU A 168 6.08 3.98 -20.25
CA GLU A 168 5.23 4.47 -21.34
C GLU A 168 3.78 3.99 -21.16
N ASP A 169 3.56 2.68 -21.01
CA ASP A 169 2.22 2.11 -20.80
C ASP A 169 1.56 2.67 -19.54
N ALA A 170 2.33 2.87 -18.46
CA ALA A 170 1.81 3.43 -17.20
C ALA A 170 1.31 4.87 -17.37
N ARG A 171 1.96 5.67 -18.22
CA ARG A 171 1.53 7.03 -18.56
C ARG A 171 0.25 7.00 -19.40
N ASP A 172 0.19 6.12 -20.40
CA ASP A 172 -0.97 5.99 -21.29
C ASP A 172 -2.21 5.51 -20.55
N GLU A 173 -2.07 4.52 -19.68
CA GLU A 173 -3.16 4.00 -18.84
C GLU A 173 -3.51 4.94 -17.66
N SER A 174 -2.86 6.10 -17.54
CA SER A 174 -3.03 7.06 -16.44
C SER A 174 -2.92 6.38 -15.06
N VAL A 175 -2.04 5.38 -14.94
CA VAL A 175 -1.79 4.64 -13.69
C VAL A 175 -0.91 5.48 -12.78
N SER A 176 -1.40 6.67 -12.42
CA SER A 176 -0.82 7.55 -11.40
C SER A 176 -0.82 6.94 -9.99
N SER A 177 -1.40 5.74 -9.82
CA SER A 177 -1.72 5.13 -8.54
C SER A 177 -0.84 3.94 -8.16
N ILE A 178 0.29 3.69 -8.83
CA ILE A 178 1.16 2.55 -8.48
C ILE A 178 1.66 2.63 -7.03
N SER A 179 1.70 3.83 -6.45
CA SER A 179 1.91 4.07 -5.02
C SER A 179 0.87 3.43 -4.09
N ASN A 180 -0.31 3.06 -4.58
CA ASN A 180 -1.32 2.28 -3.83
C ASN A 180 -1.12 0.78 -4.05
N THR A 181 0.11 0.32 -3.84
CA THR A 181 0.42 -1.10 -3.81
C THR A 181 0.21 -1.63 -2.39
N SER A 182 -0.32 -2.84 -2.29
CA SER A 182 -0.43 -3.56 -1.01
C SER A 182 -0.34 -5.05 -1.25
N ILE A 183 0.24 -5.77 -0.30
CA ILE A 183 0.40 -7.22 -0.37
C ILE A 183 0.04 -7.85 0.97
N SER A 184 -0.66 -8.97 0.92
CA SER A 184 -1.08 -9.69 2.11
C SER A 184 -1.14 -11.19 1.88
N TYR A 185 -0.83 -11.95 2.93
CA TYR A 185 -1.08 -13.39 2.99
C TYR A 185 -2.42 -13.63 3.67
N LEU A 186 -3.38 -14.17 2.92
CA LEU A 186 -4.67 -14.58 3.46
C LEU A 186 -4.51 -15.99 4.02
N GLN A 187 -4.34 -16.08 5.35
CA GLN A 187 -4.10 -17.32 6.10
C GLN A 187 -5.14 -18.42 5.83
N GLN A 188 -6.41 -18.06 5.65
CA GLN A 188 -7.52 -18.98 5.43
C GLN A 188 -7.61 -19.44 3.97
N ALA A 189 -7.20 -18.58 3.02
CA ALA A 189 -7.11 -18.95 1.62
C ALA A 189 -5.78 -19.66 1.29
N HIS A 190 -4.80 -19.59 2.21
CA HIS A 190 -3.43 -20.06 2.05
C HIS A 190 -2.69 -19.46 0.86
N ARG A 191 -2.98 -18.20 0.51
CA ARG A 191 -2.51 -17.55 -0.71
C ARG A 191 -2.01 -16.14 -0.45
N TRP A 192 -0.96 -15.74 -1.15
CA TRP A 192 -0.51 -14.36 -1.21
C TRP A 192 -1.21 -13.63 -2.34
N PHE A 193 -1.67 -12.43 -2.05
CA PHE A 193 -2.20 -11.52 -3.04
C PHE A 193 -1.45 -10.19 -2.99
N LEU A 194 -1.20 -9.63 -4.17
CA LEU A 194 -0.67 -8.29 -4.36
C LEU A 194 -1.72 -7.49 -5.13
N ILE A 195 -2.04 -6.30 -4.64
CA ILE A 195 -2.89 -5.33 -5.32
C ILE A 195 -1.99 -4.19 -5.79
N ILE A 196 -2.06 -3.86 -7.08
CA ILE A 196 -1.33 -2.73 -7.66
C ILE A 196 -2.34 -1.70 -8.15
N GLY A 197 -2.15 -0.44 -7.75
CA GLY A 197 -2.95 0.69 -8.22
C GLY A 197 -4.44 0.56 -7.94
N LYS A 198 -4.82 -0.19 -6.89
CA LYS A 198 -6.20 -0.56 -6.56
C LYS A 198 -6.96 -1.22 -7.72
N ARG A 199 -6.29 -1.82 -8.70
CA ARG A 199 -6.93 -2.30 -9.93
C ARG A 199 -6.48 -3.69 -10.34
N TYR A 200 -5.17 -3.93 -10.30
CA TYR A 200 -4.60 -5.21 -10.67
C TYR A 200 -4.44 -6.08 -9.43
N VAL A 201 -4.76 -7.35 -9.56
CA VAL A 201 -4.62 -8.35 -8.50
C VAL A 201 -3.73 -9.45 -9.02
N PHE A 202 -2.61 -9.67 -8.33
CA PHE A 202 -1.70 -10.75 -8.59
C PHE A 202 -1.77 -11.78 -7.47
N GLU A 203 -1.76 -13.04 -7.85
CA GLU A 203 -1.47 -14.13 -6.93
C GLU A 203 0.04 -14.42 -6.97
N ILE A 204 0.65 -14.47 -5.78
CA ILE A 204 2.07 -14.74 -5.62
C ILE A 204 2.21 -16.16 -5.03
N GLU A 205 2.94 -17.04 -5.70
CA GLU A 205 3.22 -18.41 -5.23
C GLU A 205 4.72 -18.56 -5.00
N PRO A 206 5.20 -18.36 -3.75
CA PRO A 206 6.63 -18.37 -3.44
C PRO A 206 7.28 -19.73 -3.68
N LYS A 207 6.55 -20.84 -3.52
CA LYS A 207 7.12 -22.18 -3.73
C LYS A 207 7.58 -22.37 -5.17
N SER A 208 6.79 -21.94 -6.15
CA SER A 208 7.15 -22.03 -7.56
C SER A 208 7.71 -20.73 -8.15
N LEU A 209 7.90 -19.69 -7.33
CA LEU A 209 8.26 -18.33 -7.75
C LEU A 209 7.32 -17.75 -8.82
N ALA A 210 6.05 -18.15 -8.80
CA ALA A 210 5.09 -17.71 -9.82
C ALA A 210 4.39 -16.43 -9.38
N ILE A 211 4.22 -15.52 -10.35
CA ILE A 211 3.49 -14.25 -10.21
C ILE A 211 2.42 -14.29 -11.30
N LYS A 212 1.14 -14.33 -10.91
CA LYS A 212 0.03 -14.54 -11.85
C LYS A 212 -0.97 -13.40 -11.74
N ASP A 213 -1.24 -12.70 -12.85
CA ASP A 213 -2.38 -11.78 -12.91
C ASP A 213 -3.68 -12.59 -12.81
N VAL A 214 -4.43 -12.34 -11.74
CA VAL A 214 -5.72 -12.97 -11.47
C VAL A 214 -6.87 -11.97 -11.48
N SER A 215 -6.63 -10.72 -11.89
CA SER A 215 -7.61 -9.61 -11.83
C SER A 215 -8.97 -9.99 -12.43
N LYS A 216 -8.97 -10.74 -13.54
CA LYS A 216 -10.20 -11.22 -14.19
C LYS A 216 -10.67 -12.59 -13.67
N SER A 217 -9.75 -13.53 -13.47
CA SER A 217 -10.10 -14.92 -13.12
C SER A 217 -10.57 -15.06 -11.67
N LEU A 218 -10.16 -14.16 -10.78
CA LEU A 218 -10.52 -14.18 -9.36
C LEU A 218 -12.04 -14.14 -9.16
N PHE A 219 -12.76 -13.41 -10.03
CA PHE A 219 -14.21 -13.23 -9.94
C PHE A 219 -14.98 -14.08 -10.96
N LYS A 220 -14.36 -15.13 -11.51
CA LYS A 220 -15.01 -16.00 -12.50
C LYS A 220 -16.29 -16.59 -11.92
N GLY A 221 -17.40 -16.40 -12.64
CA GLY A 221 -18.73 -16.87 -12.22
C GLY A 221 -19.45 -15.97 -11.23
N LYS A 222 -18.93 -14.77 -10.93
CA LYS A 222 -19.60 -13.76 -10.10
C LYS A 222 -20.29 -12.73 -11.00
N GLN A 223 -21.60 -12.87 -11.20
CA GLN A 223 -22.35 -12.02 -12.13
C GLN A 223 -22.23 -10.52 -11.81
N ALA A 224 -22.20 -10.14 -10.53
CA ALA A 224 -22.01 -8.74 -10.11
C ALA A 224 -20.69 -8.11 -10.61
N MET A 225 -19.68 -8.93 -10.92
CA MET A 225 -18.36 -8.51 -11.38
C MET A 225 -18.25 -8.52 -12.92
N SER A 226 -19.30 -8.89 -13.65
CA SER A 226 -19.27 -8.94 -15.12
C SER A 226 -19.10 -7.58 -15.78
N THR A 227 -19.41 -6.50 -15.05
CA THR A 227 -19.24 -5.12 -15.53
C THR A 227 -17.77 -4.68 -15.51
N GLY A 228 -16.89 -5.42 -14.83
CA GLY A 228 -15.49 -5.08 -14.57
C GLY A 228 -15.28 -4.47 -13.19
N ILE A 229 -14.02 -4.32 -12.82
CA ILE A 229 -13.57 -3.79 -11.51
C ILE A 229 -13.12 -2.35 -11.72
N SER A 230 -13.72 -1.42 -10.96
CA SER A 230 -13.27 -0.03 -10.92
C SER A 230 -12.21 0.18 -9.84
N SER A 231 -12.34 -0.50 -8.69
CA SER A 231 -11.28 -0.56 -7.68
C SER A 231 -11.36 -1.81 -6.80
N ILE A 232 -10.23 -2.17 -6.21
CA ILE A 232 -10.09 -3.26 -5.27
C ILE A 232 -9.03 -2.93 -4.21
N THR A 233 -9.31 -3.25 -2.95
CA THR A 233 -8.37 -3.16 -1.83
C THR A 233 -8.55 -4.36 -0.89
N PHE A 234 -7.56 -4.66 -0.07
CA PHE A 234 -7.78 -5.56 1.07
C PHE A 234 -8.77 -4.92 2.05
N ILE A 235 -9.63 -5.74 2.65
CA ILE A 235 -10.41 -5.29 3.81
C ILE A 235 -9.51 -5.16 5.03
N ASP A 236 -9.97 -4.39 6.02
CA ASP A 236 -9.37 -4.39 7.35
C ASP A 236 -9.30 -5.83 7.90
N SER A 237 -8.16 -6.22 8.45
CA SER A 237 -7.92 -7.57 8.97
C SER A 237 -8.89 -7.96 10.10
N ASP A 238 -9.42 -6.97 10.83
CA ASP A 238 -10.45 -7.20 11.84
C ASP A 238 -11.76 -7.67 11.20
N TYR A 239 -12.01 -7.33 9.93
CA TYR A 239 -13.22 -7.71 9.22
C TYR A 239 -13.14 -9.02 8.43
N GLY A 240 -11.96 -9.67 8.46
CA GLY A 240 -11.69 -10.94 7.82
C GLY A 240 -10.61 -10.85 6.76
N GLU A 241 -10.47 -11.92 5.98
CA GLU A 241 -9.39 -12.08 5.00
C GLU A 241 -9.95 -12.05 3.57
N GLY A 242 -10.10 -10.85 3.03
CA GLY A 242 -10.74 -10.66 1.73
C GLY A 242 -10.49 -9.29 1.12
N PHE A 243 -11.36 -8.95 0.18
CA PHE A 243 -11.26 -7.74 -0.63
C PHE A 243 -12.55 -6.93 -0.56
N GLU A 244 -12.41 -5.61 -0.45
CA GLU A 244 -13.45 -4.67 -0.84
C GLU A 244 -13.26 -4.37 -2.33
N VAL A 245 -14.33 -4.56 -3.11
CA VAL A 245 -14.31 -4.46 -4.56
C VAL A 245 -15.45 -3.57 -5.03
N HIS A 246 -15.13 -2.58 -5.84
CA HIS A 246 -16.12 -1.77 -6.53
C HIS A 246 -16.16 -2.20 -7.99
N ASN A 247 -17.36 -2.49 -8.50
CA ASN A 247 -17.52 -2.77 -9.92
C ASN A 247 -17.56 -1.48 -10.75
N ASN A 248 -17.62 -1.59 -12.08
CA ASN A 248 -17.68 -0.42 -12.98
C ASN A 248 -18.99 0.39 -12.89
N LEU A 249 -19.98 -0.08 -12.11
CA LEU A 249 -21.19 0.66 -11.77
C LEU A 249 -21.10 1.36 -10.40
N ALA A 250 -19.91 1.35 -9.78
CA ALA A 250 -19.65 1.88 -8.44
C ALA A 250 -20.42 1.16 -7.32
N GLU A 251 -20.88 -0.06 -7.55
CA GLU A 251 -21.46 -0.90 -6.50
C GLU A 251 -20.35 -1.59 -5.70
N THR A 252 -20.50 -1.58 -4.37
CA THR A 252 -19.53 -2.16 -3.43
C THR A 252 -19.89 -3.62 -3.10
N TYR A 253 -18.88 -4.48 -3.17
CA TYR A 253 -18.96 -5.88 -2.78
C TYR A 253 -17.75 -6.30 -1.95
N TYR A 254 -17.93 -7.35 -1.17
CA TYR A 254 -16.88 -7.92 -0.34
C TYR A 254 -16.62 -9.37 -0.76
N TYR A 255 -15.41 -9.65 -1.26
CA TYR A 255 -15.04 -10.96 -1.78
C TYR A 255 -14.07 -11.67 -0.84
N PHE A 256 -14.38 -12.92 -0.53
CA PHE A 256 -13.59 -13.76 0.36
C PHE A 256 -13.03 -14.97 -0.41
N PRO A 257 -11.72 -14.99 -0.70
CA PRO A 257 -11.14 -16.03 -1.56
C PRO A 257 -11.18 -17.45 -0.97
N ALA A 258 -11.15 -17.56 0.36
CA ALA A 258 -11.14 -18.83 1.06
C ALA A 258 -12.46 -19.60 0.88
N SER A 259 -13.59 -18.92 1.05
CA SER A 259 -14.93 -19.47 0.85
C SER A 259 -15.45 -19.31 -0.58
N ASN A 260 -14.74 -18.51 -1.39
CA ASN A 260 -15.18 -18.03 -2.70
C ASN A 260 -16.58 -17.37 -2.64
N ARG A 261 -16.92 -16.69 -1.54
CA ARG A 261 -18.20 -15.97 -1.40
C ARG A 261 -18.02 -14.49 -1.74
N LEU A 262 -19.06 -13.91 -2.35
CA LEU A 262 -19.16 -12.48 -2.67
C LEU A 262 -20.40 -11.94 -1.97
N TYR A 263 -20.22 -10.94 -1.12
CA TYR A 263 -21.28 -10.31 -0.33
C TYR A 263 -21.60 -8.93 -0.89
N SER A 264 -22.88 -8.57 -0.92
CA SER A 264 -23.24 -7.14 -0.97
C SER A 264 -22.80 -6.46 0.33
N GLU A 265 -22.76 -5.13 0.32
CA GLU A 265 -22.41 -4.37 1.51
C GLU A 265 -23.33 -4.67 2.72
N GLU A 266 -24.64 -4.81 2.49
CA GLU A 266 -25.60 -5.16 3.54
C GLU A 266 -25.37 -6.57 4.07
N ALA A 267 -25.14 -7.53 3.17
CA ALA A 267 -24.88 -8.91 3.54
C ALA A 267 -23.57 -9.04 4.32
N PHE A 268 -22.54 -8.29 3.94
CA PHE A 268 -21.27 -8.22 4.67
C PHE A 268 -21.45 -7.63 6.07
N LYS A 269 -22.12 -6.48 6.19
CA LYS A 269 -22.40 -5.82 7.48
C LYS A 269 -23.17 -6.71 8.45
N PHE A 270 -24.08 -7.54 7.92
CA PHE A 270 -24.80 -8.55 8.68
C PHE A 270 -23.89 -9.74 9.06
N ALA A 271 -23.28 -10.39 8.06
CA ALA A 271 -22.49 -11.61 8.23
C ALA A 271 -21.33 -11.42 9.22
N LYS A 272 -20.68 -10.24 9.17
CA LYS A 272 -19.54 -9.94 10.04
C LYS A 272 -19.89 -9.91 11.53
N ARG A 273 -21.16 -9.81 11.89
CA ARG A 273 -21.65 -9.80 13.29
C ARG A 273 -22.28 -11.11 13.74
N LEU A 274 -22.36 -12.13 12.88
CA LEU A 274 -23.00 -13.40 13.22
C LEU A 274 -22.25 -14.13 14.36
N PRO A 275 -22.96 -14.53 15.43
CA PRO A 275 -22.33 -15.27 16.51
C PRO A 275 -21.95 -16.70 16.09
N PRO A 276 -20.97 -17.33 16.75
CA PRO A 276 -20.56 -18.70 16.43
C PRO A 276 -21.69 -19.73 16.37
N SER A 277 -22.77 -19.53 17.14
CA SER A 277 -23.97 -20.38 17.12
C SER A 277 -24.74 -20.35 15.80
N GLU A 278 -24.60 -19.28 15.02
CA GLU A 278 -25.28 -19.07 13.73
C GLU A 278 -24.38 -19.39 12.52
N LEU A 279 -23.11 -19.73 12.76
CA LEU A 279 -22.13 -20.03 11.71
C LEU A 279 -22.13 -21.51 11.29
N ASN A 280 -23.08 -22.33 11.76
CA ASN A 280 -23.25 -23.74 11.35
C ASN A 280 -21.97 -24.60 11.38
N GLY A 281 -21.06 -24.32 12.32
CA GLY A 281 -19.79 -25.05 12.44
C GLY A 281 -18.65 -24.50 11.57
N GLU A 282 -18.86 -23.42 10.81
CA GLU A 282 -17.82 -22.69 10.06
C GLU A 282 -16.96 -21.82 11.00
N VAL A 283 -16.48 -22.42 12.09
CA VAL A 283 -15.78 -21.72 13.18
C VAL A 283 -14.45 -22.41 13.50
N ARG A 284 -13.40 -21.61 13.70
CA ARG A 284 -12.09 -22.07 14.17
C ARG A 284 -11.66 -21.35 15.44
N ASP A 285 -11.35 -22.11 16.49
CA ASP A 285 -10.65 -21.58 17.65
C ASP A 285 -9.25 -21.12 17.27
N THR A 286 -8.95 -19.85 17.53
CA THR A 286 -7.66 -19.24 17.20
C THR A 286 -7.10 -18.53 18.41
N THR A 287 -5.81 -18.74 18.64
CA THR A 287 -5.03 -18.02 19.66
C THR A 287 -3.93 -17.24 18.96
N TYR A 288 -3.80 -15.97 19.30
CA TYR A 288 -2.76 -15.09 18.76
C TYR A 288 -2.33 -14.06 19.79
N TRP A 289 -1.22 -13.38 19.51
CA TRP A 289 -0.65 -12.38 20.39
C TRP A 289 -0.74 -10.99 19.78
N GLU A 290 -1.19 -10.05 20.61
CA GLU A 290 -1.24 -8.63 20.29
C GLU A 290 -0.31 -7.86 21.24
N MET A 291 0.40 -6.88 20.68
CA MET A 291 1.22 -5.96 21.46
C MET A 291 0.49 -4.64 21.64
N HIS A 292 0.25 -4.30 22.91
CA HIS A 292 -0.36 -3.06 23.31
C HIS A 292 0.70 -2.09 23.78
N LYS A 293 0.45 -0.81 23.48
CA LYS A 293 1.30 0.31 23.81
C LYS A 293 0.53 1.23 24.74
N LYS A 294 1.19 1.71 25.77
CA LYS A 294 0.70 2.79 26.63
C LYS A 294 1.76 3.87 26.69
N ASN A 295 1.33 5.11 26.49
CA ASN A 295 2.19 6.27 26.58
C ASN A 295 2.53 6.53 28.04
N ILE A 296 3.81 6.79 28.30
CA ILE A 296 4.25 7.23 29.63
C ILE A 296 3.89 8.71 29.84
N SER A 297 3.93 9.50 28.76
CA SER A 297 3.59 10.93 28.75
C SER A 297 3.08 11.36 27.37
N GLU A 298 2.48 12.54 27.27
CA GLU A 298 1.94 13.05 26.00
C GLU A 298 3.02 13.19 24.91
N GLU A 299 4.25 13.50 25.30
CA GLU A 299 5.40 13.67 24.41
C GLU A 299 5.79 12.37 23.70
N THR A 300 5.43 11.20 24.26
CA THR A 300 5.73 9.91 23.64
C THR A 300 4.79 9.56 22.48
N SER A 301 3.64 10.23 22.34
CA SER A 301 2.71 10.08 21.22
C SER A 301 2.50 8.62 20.78
N SER A 302 2.55 8.27 19.49
CA SER A 302 2.38 6.90 19.00
C SER A 302 3.56 5.96 19.31
N ALA A 303 4.67 6.48 19.84
CA ALA A 303 5.84 5.67 20.16
C ALA A 303 5.63 4.77 21.37
N GLY A 304 4.64 5.05 22.23
CA GLY A 304 4.39 4.26 23.44
C GLY A 304 5.31 4.63 24.60
N GLY A 305 5.86 3.64 25.30
CA GLY A 305 6.73 3.85 26.46
C GLY A 305 6.56 2.76 27.50
N LEU A 306 5.37 2.18 27.55
CA LEU A 306 5.10 0.89 28.17
C LEU A 306 4.50 -0.05 27.13
N LEU A 307 5.03 -1.26 27.05
CA LEU A 307 4.56 -2.33 26.19
C LEU A 307 3.98 -3.46 27.04
N ARG A 308 2.97 -4.13 26.51
CA ARG A 308 2.38 -5.33 27.12
C ARG A 308 1.85 -6.26 26.03
N LEU A 309 2.20 -7.53 26.16
CA LEU A 309 1.69 -8.59 25.31
C LEU A 309 0.42 -9.20 25.91
N TRP A 310 -0.56 -9.37 25.05
CA TRP A 310 -1.80 -10.07 25.34
C TRP A 310 -1.89 -11.33 24.51
N LYS A 311 -2.41 -12.39 25.13
CA LYS A 311 -2.85 -13.59 24.45
C LYS A 311 -4.36 -13.51 24.27
N VAL A 312 -4.79 -13.49 23.02
CA VAL A 312 -6.20 -13.39 22.64
C VAL A 312 -6.64 -14.74 22.08
N HIS A 313 -7.72 -15.28 22.62
CA HIS A 313 -8.39 -16.48 22.14
C HIS A 313 -9.77 -16.09 21.63
N ALA A 314 -10.01 -16.31 20.35
CA ALA A 314 -11.25 -15.97 19.69
C ALA A 314 -11.66 -17.03 18.66
N LYS A 315 -12.94 -16.98 18.28
CA LYS A 315 -13.58 -17.88 17.31
C LYS A 315 -13.65 -17.21 15.94
N TYR A 316 -12.83 -17.65 14.99
CA TYR A 316 -12.79 -17.14 13.62
C TYR A 316 -13.93 -17.68 12.77
N HIS A 317 -14.47 -16.87 11.87
CA HIS A 317 -15.36 -17.33 10.80
C HIS A 317 -14.52 -17.85 9.64
N LEU A 318 -14.66 -19.13 9.31
CA LEU A 318 -13.78 -19.86 8.39
C LEU A 318 -13.82 -19.31 6.96
N GLY A 319 -12.95 -18.34 6.68
CA GLY A 319 -12.71 -17.77 5.38
C GLY A 319 -13.72 -16.70 4.97
N ASP A 320 -14.41 -16.07 5.91
CA ASP A 320 -15.57 -15.20 5.66
C ASP A 320 -15.62 -13.99 6.60
N PRO A 321 -16.61 -13.06 6.42
CA PRO A 321 -16.67 -11.83 7.19
C PRO A 321 -16.71 -12.08 8.70
N GLN A 322 -15.98 -11.25 9.44
CA GLN A 322 -15.95 -11.30 10.90
C GLN A 322 -15.76 -9.89 11.49
N ASP A 323 -15.76 -9.77 12.81
CA ASP A 323 -15.49 -8.52 13.51
C ASP A 323 -14.61 -8.85 14.71
N PHE A 324 -13.32 -8.56 14.56
CA PHE A 324 -12.22 -8.93 15.47
C PHE A 324 -11.62 -7.73 16.19
N SER A 325 -12.28 -6.57 16.15
CA SER A 325 -11.84 -5.34 16.82
C SER A 325 -12.07 -5.38 18.34
N PHE A 326 -11.58 -6.44 19.01
CA PHE A 326 -12.00 -6.76 20.38
C PHE A 326 -11.57 -5.74 21.43
N TYR A 327 -10.47 -5.03 21.17
CA TYR A 327 -9.89 -4.09 22.09
C TYR A 327 -10.61 -2.74 22.07
N ASN A 328 -11.16 -2.36 23.21
CA ASN A 328 -11.76 -1.06 23.41
C ASN A 328 -10.71 -0.08 23.93
N TRP A 329 -10.35 0.90 23.10
CA TRP A 329 -9.33 1.91 23.41
C TRP A 329 -9.75 2.89 24.52
N ILE A 330 -11.06 3.07 24.75
CA ILE A 330 -11.58 3.93 25.82
C ILE A 330 -11.42 3.23 27.17
N SER A 331 -11.88 1.97 27.28
CA SER A 331 -11.78 1.20 28.53
C SER A 331 -10.40 0.56 28.73
N GLN A 332 -9.55 0.56 27.69
CA GLN A 332 -8.25 -0.11 27.66
C GLN A 332 -8.32 -1.60 27.98
N THR A 333 -9.40 -2.25 27.53
CA THR A 333 -9.66 -3.67 27.79
C THR A 333 -10.28 -4.36 26.57
N PHE A 334 -10.17 -5.68 26.53
CA PHE A 334 -10.85 -6.53 25.55
C PHE A 334 -12.31 -6.72 25.98
N SER A 335 -13.19 -5.85 25.47
CA SER A 335 -14.59 -5.81 25.88
C SER A 335 -15.55 -5.53 24.74
N TYR A 336 -15.05 -5.19 23.54
CA TYR A 336 -15.88 -5.02 22.36
C TYR A 336 -16.02 -6.38 21.70
N ASP A 337 -17.21 -6.95 21.62
CA ASP A 337 -17.39 -8.23 20.95
C ASP A 337 -18.83 -8.36 20.41
N PRO A 338 -19.19 -7.57 19.40
CA PRO A 338 -20.55 -7.58 18.85
C PRO A 338 -20.92 -8.95 18.27
N GLY A 339 -19.95 -9.77 17.91
CA GLY A 339 -20.15 -11.11 17.36
C GLY A 339 -20.09 -12.23 18.40
N ASN A 340 -19.92 -11.97 19.70
CA ASN A 340 -19.71 -13.01 20.73
C ASN A 340 -18.63 -14.05 20.34
N ARG A 341 -17.52 -13.57 19.76
CA ARG A 341 -16.40 -14.38 19.25
C ARG A 341 -15.18 -14.38 20.16
N LEU A 342 -15.04 -13.40 21.05
CA LEU A 342 -13.97 -13.34 22.04
C LEU A 342 -14.22 -14.41 23.11
N VAL A 343 -13.30 -15.35 23.24
CA VAL A 343 -13.36 -16.39 24.28
C VAL A 343 -12.60 -15.94 25.51
N SER A 344 -11.39 -15.41 25.33
CA SER A 344 -10.62 -14.79 26.41
C SER A 344 -9.54 -13.86 25.87
N ALA A 345 -9.16 -12.89 26.69
CA ALA A 345 -7.97 -12.08 26.45
C ALA A 345 -7.24 -11.88 27.77
N THR A 346 -5.98 -12.29 27.83
CA THR A 346 -5.19 -12.24 29.07
C THR A 346 -3.82 -11.64 28.82
N PRO A 347 -3.32 -10.77 29.72
CA PRO A 347 -1.91 -10.38 29.68
C PRO A 347 -1.03 -11.59 29.92
N VAL A 348 -0.04 -11.79 29.05
CA VAL A 348 1.04 -12.76 29.26
C VAL A 348 2.33 -12.09 29.75
N THR A 349 2.33 -10.76 29.84
CA THR A 349 3.42 -9.98 30.42
C THR A 349 2.88 -8.87 31.31
N ASN A 350 3.67 -8.47 32.31
CA ASN A 350 3.49 -7.17 32.94
C ASN A 350 3.83 -6.06 31.94
N TRP A 351 3.38 -4.84 32.23
CA TRP A 351 3.90 -3.68 31.51
C TRP A 351 5.42 -3.60 31.67
N PHE A 352 6.14 -3.44 30.56
CA PHE A 352 7.58 -3.25 30.54
C PHE A 352 7.94 -2.02 29.70
N ILE A 353 9.07 -1.38 29.99
CA ILE A 353 9.51 -0.19 29.26
C ILE A 353 9.92 -0.58 27.84
N GLY A 354 9.38 0.13 26.85
CA GLY A 354 9.73 -0.06 25.46
C GLY A 354 8.97 0.91 24.54
N PHE A 355 9.61 1.25 23.42
CA PHE A 355 9.11 2.23 22.46
C PHE A 355 9.07 1.61 21.06
N ASN A 356 8.11 2.03 20.24
CA ASN A 356 7.88 1.54 18.88
C ASN A 356 7.86 0.01 18.78
N GLY A 357 7.21 -0.63 19.76
CA GLY A 357 7.11 -2.09 19.81
C GLY A 357 6.33 -2.67 18.62
N GLY A 358 6.77 -3.80 18.08
CA GLY A 358 6.09 -4.55 17.03
C GLY A 358 6.31 -6.06 17.14
N VAL A 359 5.34 -6.86 16.70
CA VAL A 359 5.51 -8.31 16.55
C VAL A 359 6.11 -8.56 15.17
N VAL A 360 7.31 -9.14 15.14
CA VAL A 360 8.00 -9.48 13.89
C VAL A 360 7.48 -10.81 13.35
N TYR A 361 7.32 -11.79 14.24
CA TYR A 361 6.83 -13.13 13.89
C TYR A 361 6.08 -13.75 15.06
N GLN A 362 5.09 -14.58 14.78
CA GLN A 362 4.43 -15.41 15.78
C GLN A 362 3.95 -16.74 15.18
N ASP A 363 3.97 -17.78 15.99
CA ASP A 363 3.35 -19.08 15.73
C ASP A 363 2.62 -19.57 17.00
N ALA A 364 2.03 -20.76 16.97
CA ALA A 364 1.29 -21.31 18.11
C ALA A 364 2.14 -21.54 19.38
N GLN A 365 3.48 -21.45 19.30
CA GLN A 365 4.40 -21.76 20.38
C GLN A 365 5.24 -20.56 20.83
N ARG A 366 5.48 -19.58 19.96
CA ARG A 366 6.50 -18.55 20.15
C ARG A 366 6.13 -17.25 19.45
N LEU A 367 6.76 -16.17 19.91
CA LEU A 367 6.72 -14.87 19.24
C LEU A 367 8.10 -14.19 19.26
N LEU A 368 8.44 -13.53 18.16
CA LEU A 368 9.57 -12.62 18.05
C LEU A 368 9.02 -11.19 18.07
N ILE A 369 9.44 -10.41 19.05
CA ILE A 369 9.10 -8.98 19.14
C ILE A 369 10.32 -8.11 18.91
N THR A 370 10.09 -6.87 18.48
CA THR A 370 11.10 -5.82 18.41
C THR A 370 10.61 -4.54 19.09
N PHE A 371 11.51 -3.78 19.70
CA PHE A 371 11.25 -2.48 20.32
C PHE A 371 12.55 -1.70 20.55
N TYR A 372 12.45 -0.41 20.83
CA TYR A 372 13.56 0.39 21.37
C TYR A 372 13.48 0.45 22.90
N PRO A 373 14.60 0.27 23.63
CA PRO A 373 14.61 0.37 25.08
C PRO A 373 14.49 1.81 25.59
N SER A 374 14.76 2.80 24.74
CA SER A 374 14.61 4.23 25.02
C SER A 374 14.28 5.02 23.74
N MET A 375 13.89 6.29 23.88
CA MET A 375 13.67 7.21 22.76
C MET A 375 14.96 7.85 22.23
N ALA A 376 16.13 7.47 22.75
CA ALA A 376 17.39 8.05 22.29
C ALA A 376 17.57 7.79 20.77
N PRO A 377 18.01 8.78 19.97
CA PRO A 377 18.17 8.63 18.52
C PRO A 377 19.13 7.49 18.13
N ASP A 378 20.06 7.13 19.02
CA ASP A 378 21.04 6.06 18.88
C ASP A 378 20.63 4.76 19.59
N ALA A 379 19.44 4.69 20.18
CA ALA A 379 18.98 3.48 20.88
C ALA A 379 18.91 2.29 19.91
N ASN A 380 19.54 1.18 20.32
CA ASN A 380 19.52 -0.08 19.60
C ASN A 380 18.09 -0.63 19.43
N SER A 381 17.87 -1.37 18.34
CA SER A 381 16.69 -2.22 18.21
C SER A 381 16.90 -3.49 19.02
N VAL A 382 16.03 -3.72 19.98
CA VAL A 382 16.03 -4.93 20.82
C VAL A 382 15.04 -5.93 20.25
N PHE A 383 15.52 -7.14 20.00
CA PHE A 383 14.72 -8.28 19.59
C PHE A 383 14.63 -9.28 20.73
N GLN A 384 13.42 -9.77 20.99
CA GLN A 384 13.20 -10.80 22.01
C GLN A 384 12.35 -11.92 21.44
N MET A 385 12.89 -13.13 21.53
CA MET A 385 12.08 -14.33 21.36
C MET A 385 11.43 -14.66 22.69
N ARG A 386 10.12 -14.94 22.64
CA ARG A 386 9.33 -15.33 23.80
C ARG A 386 8.56 -16.61 23.51
N ASP A 387 8.29 -17.38 24.55
CA ASP A 387 7.35 -18.49 24.46
C ASP A 387 5.89 -17.99 24.46
N LYS A 388 4.95 -18.92 24.27
CA LYS A 388 3.50 -18.66 24.25
C LYS A 388 2.96 -18.13 25.59
N GLU A 389 3.68 -18.31 26.69
CA GLU A 389 3.40 -17.77 28.03
C GLU A 389 4.01 -16.37 28.23
N GLY A 390 4.76 -15.84 27.27
CA GLY A 390 5.39 -14.53 27.32
C GLY A 390 6.76 -14.49 27.99
N ASN A 391 7.33 -15.63 28.40
CA ASN A 391 8.66 -15.68 29.00
C ASN A 391 9.74 -15.42 27.94
N VAL A 392 10.80 -14.72 28.31
CA VAL A 392 11.92 -14.43 27.41
C VAL A 392 12.77 -15.69 27.24
N LEU A 393 12.91 -16.15 25.99
CA LEU A 393 13.81 -17.25 25.62
C LEU A 393 15.23 -16.74 25.33
N TRP A 394 15.33 -15.62 24.61
CA TRP A 394 16.59 -14.90 24.41
C TRP A 394 16.34 -13.44 24.06
N THR A 395 17.37 -12.61 24.22
CA THR A 395 17.38 -11.18 23.85
C THR A 395 18.60 -10.88 22.98
N GLN A 396 18.40 -10.10 21.92
CA GLN A 396 19.46 -9.57 21.08
C GLN A 396 19.28 -8.07 20.89
N ALA A 397 20.39 -7.33 20.87
CA ALA A 397 20.39 -5.90 20.56
C ALA A 397 21.23 -5.68 19.32
N LEU A 398 20.62 -5.10 18.28
CA LEU A 398 21.28 -4.73 17.04
C LEU A 398 21.26 -3.21 16.89
N ARG A 399 22.22 -2.68 16.12
CA ARG A 399 22.19 -1.27 15.72
C ARG A 399 20.81 -0.93 15.17
N ARG A 400 20.30 0.22 15.63
CA ARG A 400 18.97 0.77 15.34
C ARG A 400 18.55 0.55 13.89
N PHE A 401 17.40 -0.10 13.71
CA PHE A 401 16.63 -0.12 12.47
C PHE A 401 15.70 1.09 12.45
N SER A 402 15.41 1.65 11.28
CA SER A 402 14.32 2.60 11.08
C SER A 402 13.00 1.87 10.82
N ASN A 403 13.06 0.71 10.15
CA ASN A 403 11.93 -0.16 9.89
C ASN A 403 12.36 -1.64 9.98
N VAL A 404 11.45 -2.51 10.43
CA VAL A 404 11.59 -3.96 10.50
C VAL A 404 10.31 -4.56 9.91
N SER A 405 10.45 -5.34 8.84
CA SER A 405 9.30 -6.01 8.22
C SER A 405 8.74 -7.11 9.11
N VAL A 406 7.54 -7.58 8.77
CA VAL A 406 7.08 -8.90 9.21
C VAL A 406 8.07 -9.98 8.77
N GLY A 407 8.24 -11.01 9.58
CA GLY A 407 9.19 -12.08 9.36
C GLY A 407 8.55 -13.38 8.91
N ALA A 408 9.33 -14.20 8.21
CA ALA A 408 8.97 -15.55 7.81
C ALA A 408 9.89 -16.56 8.50
N CYS A 409 9.31 -17.60 9.10
CA CYS A 409 10.08 -18.67 9.73
C CYS A 409 10.27 -19.84 8.77
N TYR A 410 11.51 -20.32 8.68
CA TYR A 410 11.83 -21.56 8.00
C TYR A 410 12.94 -22.33 8.73
N GLY A 411 12.68 -23.62 8.95
CA GLY A 411 13.56 -24.46 9.75
C GLY A 411 13.76 -23.85 11.14
N ASN A 412 15.01 -23.59 11.49
CA ASN A 412 15.35 -22.95 12.76
C ASN A 412 15.67 -21.45 12.63
N LYS A 413 15.20 -20.78 11.57
CA LYS A 413 15.51 -19.37 11.33
C LYS A 413 14.27 -18.55 11.04
N ILE A 414 14.19 -17.36 11.62
CA ILE A 414 13.22 -16.33 11.24
C ILE A 414 13.94 -15.28 10.42
N TRP A 415 13.43 -15.03 9.21
CA TRP A 415 13.95 -14.08 8.24
C TRP A 415 13.08 -12.84 8.19
N PHE A 416 13.68 -11.65 8.14
CA PHE A 416 12.99 -10.38 8.01
C PHE A 416 13.85 -9.37 7.24
N LEU A 417 13.25 -8.29 6.77
CA LEU A 417 13.95 -7.14 6.22
C LEU A 417 14.16 -6.09 7.30
N GLY A 418 15.38 -5.60 7.42
CA GLY A 418 15.73 -4.50 8.30
C GLY A 418 16.24 -3.33 7.47
N GLN A 419 15.62 -2.17 7.67
CA GLN A 419 15.99 -0.90 7.04
C GLN A 419 16.74 -0.05 8.06
N ARG A 420 17.81 0.62 7.63
CA ARG A 420 18.51 1.62 8.44
C ARG A 420 18.67 2.90 7.66
N SER A 421 18.22 4.01 8.24
CA SER A 421 18.38 5.31 7.60
C SER A 421 19.85 5.71 7.49
N ARG A 422 20.27 6.10 6.28
CA ARG A 422 21.59 6.69 6.06
C ARG A 422 21.49 8.22 6.20
N ARG A 423 22.58 8.86 6.66
CA ARG A 423 22.64 10.33 6.75
C ARG A 423 22.68 11.00 5.36
N SER A 424 23.11 10.26 4.35
CA SER A 424 23.22 10.70 2.96
C SER A 424 22.96 9.51 2.04
N GLY A 425 22.12 9.71 1.01
CA GLY A 425 21.74 8.67 0.05
C GLY A 425 20.61 7.76 0.53
N TYR A 426 20.41 6.68 -0.21
CA TYR A 426 19.35 5.69 0.01
C TYR A 426 19.48 4.90 1.31
N ASP A 427 18.35 4.40 1.80
CA ASP A 427 18.29 3.63 3.02
C ASP A 427 19.00 2.27 2.87
N ASP A 428 19.61 1.81 3.96
CA ASP A 428 20.36 0.56 3.99
C ASP A 428 19.42 -0.60 4.31
N ILE A 429 18.92 -1.27 3.28
CA ILE A 429 17.98 -2.38 3.41
C ILE A 429 18.72 -3.71 3.23
N HIS A 430 18.61 -4.56 4.24
CA HIS A 430 19.18 -5.91 4.21
C HIS A 430 18.16 -6.92 4.71
N SER A 431 18.32 -8.17 4.26
CA SER A 431 17.72 -9.29 4.96
C SER A 431 18.53 -9.63 6.22
N TYR A 432 17.82 -10.11 7.22
CA TYR A 432 18.40 -10.60 8.46
C TYR A 432 17.73 -11.92 8.82
N SER A 433 18.46 -12.76 9.54
CA SER A 433 17.91 -13.95 10.15
C SER A 433 18.29 -14.04 11.62
N PHE A 434 17.37 -14.56 12.44
CA PHE A 434 17.67 -15.05 13.78
C PHE A 434 17.50 -16.56 13.84
N ASP A 435 18.48 -17.26 14.41
CA ASP A 435 18.30 -18.63 14.86
C ASP A 435 17.30 -18.66 16.02
N VAL A 436 16.25 -19.47 15.88
CA VAL A 436 15.09 -19.43 16.78
C VAL A 436 15.46 -19.89 18.19
N ASN A 437 16.43 -20.79 18.34
CA ASN A 437 16.79 -21.36 19.64
C ASN A 437 17.86 -20.54 20.36
N THR A 438 18.81 -19.97 19.62
CA THR A 438 20.00 -19.34 20.20
C THR A 438 19.99 -17.81 20.11
N GLY A 439 19.12 -17.24 19.27
CA GLY A 439 19.16 -15.82 18.94
C GLY A 439 20.39 -15.39 18.14
N LYS A 440 21.25 -16.33 17.72
CA LYS A 440 22.37 -15.99 16.82
C LYS A 440 21.81 -15.42 15.53
N TRP A 441 22.31 -14.27 15.11
CA TRP A 441 21.82 -13.59 13.92
C TRP A 441 22.84 -13.60 12.78
N ALA A 442 22.34 -13.46 11.57
CA ALA A 442 23.15 -13.25 10.38
C ALA A 442 22.48 -12.20 9.49
N GLN A 443 23.29 -11.32 8.91
CA GLN A 443 22.87 -10.42 7.83
C GLN A 443 23.02 -11.19 6.52
N GLY A 444 21.99 -11.11 5.67
CA GLY A 444 22.00 -11.66 4.33
C GLY A 444 22.17 -10.57 3.28
N ALA A 445 21.41 -10.69 2.21
CA ALA A 445 21.50 -9.86 1.02
C ALA A 445 21.20 -8.39 1.30
N GLN A 446 21.97 -7.51 0.64
CA GLN A 446 21.67 -6.09 0.52
C GLN A 446 20.69 -5.87 -0.64
N MET A 447 19.61 -5.13 -0.40
CA MET A 447 18.66 -4.70 -1.45
C MET A 447 19.09 -3.34 -1.97
N SER A 448 20.08 -3.34 -2.87
CA SER A 448 20.68 -2.12 -3.42
C SER A 448 19.72 -1.39 -4.35
N GLN A 449 19.48 -0.11 -4.07
CA GLN A 449 18.67 0.77 -4.91
C GLN A 449 19.43 1.35 -6.11
N GLU A 450 20.76 1.26 -6.13
CA GLU A 450 21.58 1.69 -7.25
C GLU A 450 22.69 0.67 -7.53
N TYR A 451 22.85 0.28 -8.79
CA TYR A 451 23.91 -0.63 -9.25
C TYR A 451 24.18 -0.47 -10.75
N SER A 452 25.24 -1.09 -11.26
CA SER A 452 25.56 -1.07 -12.69
C SER A 452 25.58 -2.48 -13.28
N ILE A 453 25.01 -2.62 -14.48
CA ILE A 453 25.04 -3.85 -15.28
C ILE A 453 26.06 -3.64 -16.41
N LYS A 454 26.84 -4.67 -16.76
CA LYS A 454 27.72 -4.62 -17.93
C LYS A 454 26.89 -4.75 -19.21
N ASN A 455 27.26 -3.99 -20.24
CA ASN A 455 26.74 -4.20 -21.59
C ASN A 455 27.30 -5.53 -22.11
N GLU A 456 26.43 -6.55 -22.16
CA GLU A 456 26.66 -7.78 -22.95
C GLU A 456 26.27 -7.59 -24.40
#